data_AF-A0A2W7QNH9-F1
#
_entry.id   AF-A0A2W7QNH9-F1
#
_cell.length_a   1.000
_cell.length_b   1.000
_cell.length_c   1.000
_cell.angle_alpha   90.00
_cell.angle_beta   90.00
_cell.angle_gamma   90.00
#
_symmetry.space_group_name_H-M   'P 1'
#
loop_
_entity.id
_entity.type
_entity.pdbx_description
1 polymer ?
#
loop_
_entity_poly.entity_id
_entity_poly.type
_entity_poly.pdbx_seq_one_letter_code
_entity_poly.pdbx_strand_id
1 'polypeptide(L)'
;MPGAVPCGANMFARPQRRRSPQRYAQRFPQPIPQCSPQAPAPLRAACAAALLALLSACTTVIEPARPQARALPDTERPVTSPGATPRERIVEIATQEWARWGGQVVRLGRDDTSCVTYSPVPAPELPPELPLASPTDAAAPAVATTDTESKTNGNPPPAASCLSFPDGTGMEATPLGCTLARRYWGIVGETPSCRQVTQGAWAWSAVFVSWVLRKAGLDERQFLTGQSHSMYVVDARDGILPRPAFRIEPVPAMPRPGDIICAGRGRDRYLEDIAEIGFGTTPMHCDIVVAVDPAARVVRAIGGNVQQSVSMEEIELGDSGRLDGVTNSHMPWLLVMRNDLQ
;
A
#
# COMPACT_ATOMS: atom_id res chain seq x y z
N MET A 1 15.51 20.33 -59.80
CA MET A 1 15.40 18.87 -60.01
C MET A 1 14.61 18.24 -58.86
N PRO A 2 13.28 18.23 -58.92
CA PRO A 2 12.46 17.19 -58.30
C PRO A 2 11.72 16.41 -59.40
N GLY A 3 11.90 15.10 -59.43
CA GLY A 3 11.27 14.22 -60.41
C GLY A 3 9.85 13.86 -59.98
N ALA A 4 8.86 14.46 -60.63
CA ALA A 4 7.47 14.02 -60.63
C ALA A 4 7.25 12.98 -61.74
N VAL A 5 6.47 11.93 -61.46
CA VAL A 5 5.89 11.02 -62.46
C VAL A 5 4.37 10.93 -62.21
N PRO A 6 3.52 11.03 -63.24
CA PRO A 6 2.09 11.32 -63.10
C PRO A 6 1.18 10.08 -63.16
N CYS A 7 -0.06 10.30 -62.76
CA CYS A 7 -1.22 9.42 -62.92
C CYS A 7 -1.64 9.22 -64.39
N GLY A 8 -2.06 8.01 -64.74
CA GLY A 8 -2.78 7.65 -65.96
C GLY A 8 -3.97 6.75 -65.64
N ALA A 9 -5.11 7.01 -66.29
CA ALA A 9 -6.46 6.61 -65.91
C ALA A 9 -7.03 5.39 -66.68
N ASN A 10 -8.08 4.78 -66.10
CA ASN A 10 -9.26 4.11 -66.70
C ASN A 10 -9.02 2.89 -67.64
N MET A 11 -9.80 1.80 -67.68
CA MET A 11 -11.25 1.66 -67.59
C MET A 11 -11.66 0.17 -67.52
N PHE A 12 -12.79 -0.11 -66.84
CA PHE A 12 -13.73 -1.23 -66.98
C PHE A 12 -13.31 -2.72 -66.84
N ALA A 13 -13.75 -3.34 -65.73
CA ALA A 13 -14.72 -4.44 -65.77
C ALA A 13 -15.46 -4.58 -64.43
N ARG A 14 -16.79 -4.45 -64.45
CA ARG A 14 -17.78 -4.88 -63.43
C ARG A 14 -18.75 -5.83 -64.16
N PRO A 15 -19.60 -6.63 -63.47
CA PRO A 15 -19.53 -7.15 -62.11
C PRO A 15 -19.89 -8.66 -62.04
N GLN A 16 -19.57 -9.34 -60.93
CA GLN A 16 -20.39 -10.49 -60.50
C GLN A 16 -20.82 -10.31 -59.05
N ARG A 17 -22.14 -10.19 -58.88
CA ARG A 17 -22.84 -10.30 -57.60
C ARG A 17 -22.54 -11.66 -56.98
N ARG A 18 -21.93 -11.68 -55.79
CA ARG A 18 -22.11 -12.79 -54.85
C ARG A 18 -22.34 -12.25 -53.44
N ARG A 19 -23.24 -12.96 -52.77
CA ARG A 19 -24.04 -12.57 -51.61
C ARG A 19 -23.18 -12.35 -50.38
N SER A 20 -23.55 -11.33 -49.61
CA SER A 20 -23.11 -11.12 -48.22
C SER A 20 -23.42 -12.35 -47.36
N PRO A 21 -22.50 -12.80 -46.49
CA PRO A 21 -22.87 -13.52 -45.29
C PRO A 21 -23.05 -12.53 -44.14
N GLN A 22 -24.01 -12.86 -43.29
CA GLN A 22 -24.67 -12.01 -42.31
C GLN A 22 -23.82 -11.75 -41.05
N ARG A 23 -24.25 -10.72 -40.32
CA ARG A 23 -23.82 -10.34 -38.97
C ARG A 23 -23.74 -11.55 -38.04
N TYR A 24 -22.61 -11.72 -37.37
CA TYR A 24 -22.46 -12.64 -36.27
C TYR A 24 -23.14 -12.05 -35.02
N ALA A 25 -24.42 -12.33 -34.87
CA ALA A 25 -25.18 -12.10 -33.64
C ALA A 25 -25.88 -13.42 -33.26
N GLN A 26 -25.50 -13.93 -32.09
CA GLN A 26 -26.26 -14.82 -31.21
C GLN A 26 -26.78 -16.14 -31.80
N ARG A 27 -26.29 -17.27 -31.28
CA ARG A 27 -27.08 -18.38 -30.68
C ARG A 27 -26.22 -19.63 -30.47
N PHE A 28 -25.82 -19.87 -29.24
CA PHE A 28 -25.99 -21.19 -28.64
C PHE A 28 -26.73 -20.99 -27.32
N PRO A 29 -28.07 -21.02 -27.30
CA PRO A 29 -28.75 -21.36 -26.07
C PRO A 29 -28.36 -22.81 -25.78
N GLN A 30 -27.61 -23.04 -24.71
CA GLN A 30 -27.63 -24.35 -24.06
C GLN A 30 -29.11 -24.75 -23.91
N PRO A 31 -29.52 -25.97 -24.27
CA PRO A 31 -30.90 -26.38 -24.10
C PRO A 31 -31.18 -26.40 -22.60
N ILE A 32 -31.79 -25.33 -22.08
CA ILE A 32 -32.40 -25.36 -20.76
C ILE A 32 -33.47 -26.45 -20.86
N PRO A 33 -33.41 -27.51 -20.04
CA PRO A 33 -34.44 -28.54 -20.06
C PRO A 33 -35.78 -27.88 -19.75
N GLN A 34 -36.66 -27.76 -20.74
CA GLN A 34 -38.02 -27.29 -20.52
C GLN A 34 -38.80 -28.45 -19.90
N CYS A 35 -38.90 -28.46 -18.56
CA CYS A 35 -39.69 -29.47 -17.86
C CYS A 35 -41.18 -29.19 -18.08
N SER A 36 -41.86 -30.12 -18.74
CA SER A 36 -43.30 -30.03 -19.00
C SER A 36 -44.10 -30.03 -17.68
N PRO A 37 -45.13 -29.18 -17.53
CA PRO A 37 -45.98 -29.16 -16.34
C PRO A 37 -46.86 -30.42 -16.19
N GLN A 38 -46.77 -31.38 -17.12
CA GLN A 38 -47.47 -32.67 -17.08
C GLN A 38 -46.56 -33.86 -16.76
N ALA A 39 -45.29 -33.66 -16.41
CA ALA A 39 -44.39 -34.75 -16.05
C ALA A 39 -44.82 -35.46 -14.74
N PRO A 40 -44.62 -36.79 -14.61
CA PRO A 40 -44.93 -37.52 -13.38
C PRO A 40 -44.05 -37.03 -12.22
N ALA A 41 -44.60 -37.07 -10.99
CA ALA A 41 -44.00 -36.52 -9.76
C ALA A 41 -42.48 -36.76 -9.57
N PRO A 42 -41.91 -37.96 -9.81
CA PRO A 42 -40.47 -38.19 -9.63
C PRO A 42 -39.60 -37.40 -10.61
N LEU A 43 -40.07 -37.15 -11.85
CA LEU A 43 -39.34 -36.34 -12.83
C LEU A 43 -39.38 -34.84 -12.50
N ARG A 44 -40.45 -34.34 -11.88
CA ARG A 44 -40.54 -32.95 -11.42
C ARG A 44 -39.60 -32.69 -10.24
N ALA A 45 -39.48 -33.66 -9.32
CA ALA A 45 -38.54 -33.59 -8.21
C ALA A 45 -37.08 -33.61 -8.69
N ALA A 46 -36.75 -34.44 -9.68
CA ALA A 46 -35.42 -34.47 -10.29
C ALA A 46 -35.09 -33.17 -11.06
N CYS A 47 -36.04 -32.60 -11.80
CA CYS A 47 -35.88 -31.28 -12.44
C CYS A 47 -35.64 -30.16 -11.43
N ALA A 48 -36.40 -30.15 -10.31
CA ALA A 48 -36.24 -29.15 -9.26
C ALA A 48 -34.87 -29.27 -8.58
N ALA A 49 -34.41 -30.50 -8.30
CA ALA A 49 -33.08 -30.75 -7.74
C ALA A 49 -31.95 -30.32 -8.69
N ALA A 50 -32.09 -30.54 -10.01
CA ALA A 50 -31.12 -30.09 -11.01
C ALA A 50 -31.07 -28.56 -11.14
N LEU A 51 -32.23 -27.88 -11.07
CA LEU A 51 -32.31 -26.41 -11.03
C LEU A 51 -31.69 -25.83 -9.74
N LEU A 52 -31.93 -26.46 -8.59
CA LEU A 52 -31.30 -26.10 -7.32
C LEU A 52 -29.77 -26.32 -7.33
N ALA A 53 -29.30 -27.40 -7.97
CA ALA A 53 -27.87 -27.67 -8.15
C ALA A 53 -27.19 -26.68 -9.12
N LEU A 54 -27.88 -26.27 -10.18
CA LEU A 54 -27.39 -25.24 -11.12
C LEU A 54 -27.37 -23.84 -10.49
N LEU A 55 -28.29 -23.54 -9.57
CA LEU A 55 -28.31 -22.28 -8.81
C LEU A 55 -27.26 -22.21 -7.70
N SER A 56 -26.73 -23.36 -7.24
CA SER A 56 -25.70 -23.43 -6.20
C SER A 56 -24.26 -23.53 -6.75
N ALA A 57 -24.08 -23.66 -8.07
CA ALA A 57 -22.78 -23.84 -8.71
C ALA A 57 -22.08 -22.53 -9.18
N CYS A 58 -22.63 -21.34 -8.90
CA CYS A 58 -22.01 -20.06 -9.25
C CYS A 58 -21.52 -19.28 -8.02
N THR A 59 -20.79 -19.94 -7.13
CA THR A 59 -19.86 -19.23 -6.25
C THR A 59 -18.46 -19.58 -6.69
N THR A 60 -18.04 -19.07 -7.85
CA THR A 60 -16.62 -19.09 -8.22
C THR A 60 -15.91 -18.23 -7.19
N VAL A 61 -15.32 -18.87 -6.18
CA VAL A 61 -14.37 -18.23 -5.27
C VAL A 61 -13.23 -17.75 -6.16
N ILE A 62 -13.17 -16.44 -6.40
CA ILE A 62 -12.05 -15.84 -7.10
C ILE A 62 -10.90 -15.84 -6.10
N GLU A 63 -9.95 -16.74 -6.29
CA GLU A 63 -8.74 -16.76 -5.48
C GLU A 63 -7.92 -15.47 -5.69
N PRO A 64 -7.29 -14.94 -4.64
CA PRO A 64 -6.43 -13.77 -4.77
C PRO A 64 -5.22 -14.07 -5.67
N ALA A 65 -4.67 -13.03 -6.30
CA ALA A 65 -3.52 -13.17 -7.21
C ALA A 65 -2.25 -13.73 -6.52
N ARG A 66 -2.17 -13.62 -5.19
CA ARG A 66 -1.21 -14.35 -4.35
C ARG A 66 -1.88 -14.77 -3.03
N PRO A 67 -1.38 -15.83 -2.36
CA PRO A 67 -1.89 -16.22 -1.05
C PRO A 67 -1.92 -15.03 -0.06
N GLN A 68 -3.02 -14.90 0.68
CA GLN A 68 -3.18 -13.92 1.75
C GLN A 68 -3.23 -14.65 3.09
N ALA A 69 -2.54 -14.10 4.09
CA ALA A 69 -2.75 -14.56 5.45
C ALA A 69 -4.18 -14.24 5.88
N ARG A 70 -4.79 -15.14 6.65
CA ARG A 70 -6.15 -14.93 7.14
C ARG A 70 -6.10 -13.88 8.25
N ALA A 71 -6.71 -12.72 7.98
CA ALA A 71 -6.84 -11.68 8.99
C ALA A 71 -7.56 -12.19 10.25
N LEU A 72 -7.10 -11.73 11.41
CA LEU A 72 -7.78 -11.95 12.68
C LEU A 72 -9.09 -11.16 12.71
N PRO A 73 -10.09 -11.61 13.50
CA PRO A 73 -11.33 -10.86 13.66
C PRO A 73 -11.07 -9.45 14.19
N ASP A 74 -11.53 -8.46 13.44
CA ASP A 74 -11.48 -7.05 13.82
C ASP A 74 -12.87 -6.43 13.55
N THR A 75 -13.59 -6.16 14.65
CA THR A 75 -14.96 -5.63 14.62
C THR A 75 -15.02 -4.12 14.45
N GLU A 76 -13.87 -3.43 14.52
CA GLU A 76 -13.82 -1.99 14.45
C GLU A 76 -14.14 -1.51 13.04
N ARG A 77 -14.97 -0.47 12.95
CA ARG A 77 -15.32 0.18 11.70
C ARG A 77 -15.06 1.67 11.87
N PRO A 78 -13.93 2.20 11.37
CA PRO A 78 -13.69 3.63 11.37
C PRO A 78 -14.85 4.37 10.72
N VAL A 79 -15.34 5.42 11.38
CA VAL A 79 -16.43 6.24 10.86
C VAL A 79 -15.82 7.24 9.88
N THR A 80 -16.35 7.29 8.67
CA THR A 80 -15.92 8.23 7.63
C THR A 80 -17.09 9.08 7.17
N SER A 81 -16.82 10.18 6.49
CA SER A 81 -17.85 11.09 6.00
C SER A 81 -18.91 10.32 5.18
N PRO A 82 -20.21 10.61 5.35
CA PRO A 82 -21.24 9.95 4.56
C PRO A 82 -21.00 10.12 3.06
N GLY A 83 -20.96 9.01 2.33
CA GLY A 83 -20.69 9.03 0.89
C GLY A 83 -19.21 9.16 0.50
N ALA A 84 -18.29 9.19 1.48
CA ALA A 84 -16.86 9.27 1.21
C ALA A 84 -16.41 8.17 0.24
N THR A 85 -15.61 8.56 -0.74
CA THR A 85 -15.03 7.61 -1.69
C THR A 85 -13.94 6.77 -1.03
N PRO A 86 -13.55 5.61 -1.57
CA PRO A 86 -12.45 4.82 -1.02
C PRO A 86 -11.17 5.65 -0.81
N ARG A 87 -10.87 6.58 -1.72
CA ARG A 87 -9.71 7.47 -1.62
C ARG A 87 -9.83 8.43 -0.42
N GLU A 88 -11.00 9.05 -0.24
CA GLU A 88 -11.26 9.93 0.90
C GLU A 88 -11.19 9.15 2.22
N ARG A 89 -11.76 7.94 2.27
CA ARG A 89 -11.69 7.07 3.45
C ARG A 89 -10.25 6.73 3.84
N ILE A 90 -9.35 6.49 2.89
CA ILE A 90 -7.93 6.25 3.19
C ILE A 90 -7.34 7.42 3.99
N VAL A 91 -7.58 8.65 3.51
CA VAL A 91 -7.08 9.89 4.14
C VAL A 91 -7.71 10.12 5.51
N GLU A 92 -9.03 9.97 5.61
CA GLU A 92 -9.76 10.17 6.86
C GLU A 92 -9.33 9.15 7.92
N ILE A 93 -9.22 7.87 7.57
CA ILE A 93 -8.84 6.80 8.50
C ILE A 93 -7.39 6.98 8.97
N ALA A 94 -6.45 7.28 8.06
CA ALA A 94 -5.06 7.57 8.45
C ALA A 94 -4.98 8.75 9.43
N THR A 95 -5.74 9.82 9.15
CA THR A 95 -5.81 11.02 10.01
C THR A 95 -6.42 10.72 11.38
N GLN A 96 -7.48 9.92 11.43
CA GLN A 96 -8.09 9.47 12.69
C GLN A 96 -7.12 8.66 13.54
N GLU A 97 -6.37 7.75 12.91
CA GLU A 97 -5.39 6.92 13.62
C GLU A 97 -4.22 7.76 14.13
N TRP A 98 -3.70 8.70 13.34
CA TRP A 98 -2.71 9.68 13.80
C TRP A 98 -3.20 10.46 15.02
N ALA A 99 -4.44 10.97 15.00
CA ALA A 99 -5.03 11.66 16.14
C ALA A 99 -5.17 10.73 17.37
N ARG A 100 -5.56 9.47 17.16
CA ARG A 100 -5.69 8.46 18.23
C ARG A 100 -4.36 8.10 18.89
N TRP A 101 -3.27 8.17 18.12
CA TRP A 101 -1.91 8.02 18.62
C TRP A 101 -1.35 9.30 19.27
N GLY A 102 -2.17 10.35 19.42
CA GLY A 102 -1.79 11.59 20.08
C GLY A 102 -1.15 12.62 19.15
N GLY A 103 -1.20 12.42 17.84
CA GLY A 103 -0.94 13.48 16.86
C GLY A 103 0.53 13.85 16.65
N GLN A 104 1.48 12.92 16.86
CA GLN A 104 2.91 13.17 16.67
C GLN A 104 3.24 13.75 15.28
N VAL A 105 4.09 14.78 15.23
CA VAL A 105 4.52 15.44 13.98
C VAL A 105 6.04 15.33 13.83
N VAL A 106 6.47 14.97 12.62
CA VAL A 106 7.87 14.83 12.22
C VAL A 106 8.13 15.79 11.07
N ARG A 107 9.21 16.57 11.14
CA ARG A 107 9.71 17.34 10.01
C ARG A 107 10.80 16.54 9.31
N LEU A 108 10.62 16.31 8.01
CA LEU A 108 11.67 15.87 7.11
C LEU A 108 12.19 17.09 6.36
N GLY A 109 13.39 17.52 6.75
CA GLY A 109 14.02 18.72 6.23
C GLY A 109 15.06 18.46 5.16
N ARG A 110 15.43 19.54 4.47
CA ARG A 110 16.57 19.59 3.53
C ARG A 110 17.94 19.37 4.19
N ASP A 111 17.98 19.44 5.50
CA ASP A 111 19.16 19.31 6.35
C ASP A 111 19.49 17.85 6.70
N ASP A 112 18.90 16.87 5.98
CA ASP A 112 19.04 15.42 6.23
C ASP A 112 18.50 14.98 7.61
N THR A 113 17.67 15.81 8.24
CA THR A 113 17.11 15.52 9.56
C THR A 113 15.68 14.99 9.49
N SER A 114 15.39 14.05 10.38
CA SER A 114 14.03 13.61 10.72
C SER A 114 13.77 13.95 12.19
N CYS A 115 13.16 15.10 12.42
CA CYS A 115 12.98 15.66 13.75
C CYS A 115 11.53 15.55 14.17
N VAL A 116 11.26 14.95 15.32
CA VAL A 116 9.95 15.07 15.97
C VAL A 116 9.80 16.51 16.46
N THR A 117 8.87 17.25 15.86
CA THR A 117 8.57 18.65 16.22
C THR A 117 7.45 18.74 17.25
N TYR A 118 6.64 17.70 17.37
CA TYR A 118 5.63 17.54 18.40
C TYR A 118 5.45 16.07 18.74
N SER A 119 5.40 15.72 20.03
CA SER A 119 5.09 14.37 20.50
C SER A 119 4.09 14.44 21.67
N PRO A 120 3.14 13.49 21.76
CA PRO A 120 2.26 13.36 22.91
C PRO A 120 2.94 12.75 24.15
N VAL A 121 4.16 12.22 24.00
CA VAL A 121 4.97 11.67 25.08
C VAL A 121 6.25 12.47 25.26
N PRO A 122 6.83 12.50 26.48
CA PRO A 122 8.10 13.18 26.71
C PRO A 122 9.22 12.53 25.90
N ALA A 123 10.31 13.29 25.71
CA ALA A 123 11.54 12.77 25.14
C ALA A 123 12.03 11.53 25.91
N PRO A 124 12.56 10.51 25.23
CA PRO A 124 13.02 9.31 25.90
C PRO A 124 14.25 9.59 26.76
N GLU A 125 14.28 9.02 27.96
CA GLU A 125 15.48 8.99 28.80
C GLU A 125 16.43 7.93 28.23
N LEU A 126 17.40 8.36 27.43
CA LEU A 126 18.41 7.45 26.89
C LEU A 126 19.51 7.24 27.94
N PRO A 127 19.93 5.99 28.22
CA PRO A 127 21.10 5.75 29.04
C PRO A 127 22.33 6.42 28.40
N PRO A 128 23.31 6.88 29.20
CA PRO A 128 24.53 7.47 28.65
C PRO A 128 25.19 6.49 27.67
N GLU A 129 25.52 6.96 26.47
CA GLU A 129 26.17 6.15 25.43
C GLU A 129 27.45 5.50 25.99
N LEU A 130 27.47 4.18 26.07
CA LEU A 130 28.71 3.43 26.23
C LEU A 130 29.41 3.36 24.87
N PRO A 131 30.74 3.58 24.79
CA PRO A 131 31.45 3.54 23.52
C PRO A 131 31.28 2.17 22.84
N LEU A 132 30.98 2.21 21.53
CA LEU A 132 30.73 1.07 20.65
C LEU A 132 31.74 -0.07 20.87
N ALA A 133 31.27 -1.18 21.43
CA ALA A 133 31.97 -2.46 21.37
C ALA A 133 31.68 -3.13 20.01
N SER A 134 32.75 -3.60 19.36
CA SER A 134 32.71 -4.27 18.05
C SER A 134 31.74 -5.46 18.01
N PRO A 135 31.11 -5.76 16.86
CA PRO A 135 30.13 -6.82 16.75
C PRO A 135 30.81 -8.20 16.78
N THR A 136 30.39 -9.06 17.70
CA THR A 136 30.59 -10.51 17.63
C THR A 136 29.25 -11.20 17.46
N ASP A 137 29.20 -12.09 16.47
CA ASP A 137 28.04 -12.86 15.98
C ASP A 137 27.27 -13.65 17.04
N ALA A 138 25.95 -13.74 16.87
CA ALA A 138 25.18 -15.00 16.97
C ALA A 138 23.75 -14.82 16.44
N ALA A 139 23.43 -15.51 15.34
CA ALA A 139 22.10 -15.58 14.74
C ALA A 139 21.19 -16.59 15.45
N ALA A 140 19.92 -16.25 15.59
CA ALA A 140 18.83 -17.20 15.86
C ALA A 140 17.77 -17.07 14.74
N PRO A 141 17.11 -18.14 14.30
CA PRO A 141 16.12 -18.05 13.24
C PRO A 141 14.80 -17.56 13.84
N ALA A 142 14.38 -16.35 13.47
CA ALA A 142 13.06 -15.83 13.74
C ALA A 142 12.42 -15.39 12.42
N VAL A 143 11.12 -15.63 12.26
CA VAL A 143 10.30 -15.08 11.18
C VAL A 143 10.32 -13.55 11.36
N ALA A 144 11.26 -12.89 10.70
CA ALA A 144 11.58 -11.48 10.87
C ALA A 144 11.09 -10.68 9.66
N THR A 145 10.58 -9.47 9.91
CA THR A 145 10.40 -8.47 8.84
C THR A 145 11.77 -8.05 8.32
N THR A 146 11.84 -7.55 7.09
CA THR A 146 13.10 -7.09 6.49
C THR A 146 13.68 -5.83 7.13
N ASP A 147 12.98 -5.23 8.09
CA ASP A 147 13.18 -3.85 8.53
C ASP A 147 13.94 -3.81 9.88
N THR A 148 15.03 -4.57 9.98
CA THR A 148 15.83 -4.65 11.21
C THR A 148 16.85 -3.50 11.27
N GLU A 149 16.42 -2.28 11.60
CA GLU A 149 17.36 -1.17 11.86
C GLU A 149 17.05 -0.47 13.19
N SER A 150 18.05 -0.42 14.07
CA SER A 150 18.06 0.48 15.23
C SER A 150 18.24 1.91 14.73
N LYS A 151 17.31 2.82 15.04
CA LYS A 151 17.34 4.23 14.60
C LYS A 151 18.44 5.11 15.23
N THR A 152 19.61 4.53 15.51
CA THR A 152 20.78 5.24 16.06
C THR A 152 21.78 5.53 14.95
N ASN A 153 21.53 6.57 14.15
CA ASN A 153 22.57 7.11 13.26
C ASN A 153 23.63 7.82 14.12
N GLY A 154 24.88 7.35 14.02
CA GLY A 154 26.02 7.72 14.86
C GLY A 154 26.61 9.12 14.63
N ASN A 155 25.79 10.16 14.71
CA ASN A 155 26.24 11.52 15.02
C ASN A 155 25.26 12.12 16.02
N PRO A 156 25.70 12.54 17.22
CA PRO A 156 24.79 13.15 18.19
C PRO A 156 24.22 14.44 17.60
N PRO A 157 22.89 14.55 17.41
CA PRO A 157 22.31 15.83 17.04
C PRO A 157 22.62 16.85 18.15
N PRO A 158 22.95 18.10 17.82
CA PRO A 158 23.16 19.11 18.84
C PRO A 158 21.88 19.22 19.70
N ALA A 159 22.07 19.02 21.01
CA ALA A 159 21.01 18.93 21.99
C ALA A 159 20.07 20.15 21.94
N ALA A 160 18.76 19.85 21.99
CA ALA A 160 17.57 20.72 22.09
C ALA A 160 16.70 20.96 20.84
N SER A 161 17.17 20.74 19.60
CA SER A 161 16.41 21.16 18.39
C SER A 161 15.78 20.05 17.54
N CYS A 162 16.22 18.80 17.69
CA CYS A 162 15.74 17.67 16.88
C CYS A 162 15.50 16.43 17.75
N LEU A 163 14.27 16.26 18.23
CA LEU A 163 13.89 15.10 19.04
C LEU A 163 13.78 13.85 18.15
N SER A 164 14.32 12.73 18.63
CA SER A 164 14.17 11.42 18.00
C SER A 164 13.73 10.36 19.02
N PHE A 165 13.07 9.33 18.53
CA PHE A 165 12.68 8.17 19.32
C PHE A 165 13.43 6.95 18.76
N PRO A 166 14.30 6.31 19.55
CA PRO A 166 14.86 5.01 19.18
C PRO A 166 13.82 3.88 19.33
N ASP A 167 14.13 2.72 18.78
CA ASP A 167 13.33 1.51 19.00
C ASP A 167 13.18 1.22 20.50
N GLY A 168 12.01 0.71 20.90
CA GLY A 168 11.73 0.48 22.32
C GLY A 168 11.23 1.70 23.08
N THR A 169 11.13 2.87 22.43
CA THR A 169 10.68 4.13 23.05
C THR A 169 9.39 4.67 22.42
N GLY A 170 8.99 5.89 22.75
CA GLY A 170 7.90 6.58 22.09
C GLY A 170 6.52 6.02 22.43
N MET A 171 5.54 6.33 21.57
CA MET A 171 4.16 5.95 21.81
C MET A 171 3.94 4.44 21.78
N GLU A 172 4.66 3.70 20.93
CA GLU A 172 4.51 2.23 20.81
C GLU A 172 4.87 1.49 22.12
N ALA A 173 5.75 2.08 22.95
CA ALA A 173 6.12 1.54 24.25
C ALA A 173 5.07 1.79 25.35
N THR A 174 4.05 2.60 25.08
CA THR A 174 2.93 2.84 26.03
C THR A 174 1.91 1.70 25.97
N PRO A 175 1.09 1.49 27.04
CA PRO A 175 0.01 0.50 27.01
C PRO A 175 -1.00 0.70 25.88
N LEU A 176 -1.30 1.96 25.54
CA LEU A 176 -2.20 2.31 24.43
C LEU A 176 -1.54 1.98 23.09
N GLY A 177 -0.32 2.49 22.85
CA GLY A 177 0.40 2.28 21.60
C GLY A 177 0.67 0.80 21.32
N CYS A 178 1.07 0.02 22.33
CA CYS A 178 1.20 -1.43 22.17
C CYS A 178 -0.13 -2.06 21.72
N THR A 179 -1.25 -1.73 22.37
CA THR A 179 -2.57 -2.26 22.00
C THR A 179 -2.91 -1.95 20.55
N LEU A 180 -2.67 -0.71 20.11
CA LEU A 180 -2.96 -0.26 18.76
C LEU A 180 -2.03 -0.90 17.71
N ALA A 181 -0.72 -0.96 17.96
CA ALA A 181 0.24 -1.58 17.06
C ALA A 181 -0.05 -3.07 16.83
N ARG A 182 -0.34 -3.80 17.93
CA ARG A 182 -0.72 -5.23 17.87
C ARG A 182 -2.00 -5.46 17.07
N ARG A 183 -2.96 -4.52 17.12
CA ARG A 183 -4.19 -4.61 16.33
C ARG A 183 -3.88 -4.59 14.82
N TYR A 184 -2.95 -3.75 14.37
CA TYR A 184 -2.61 -3.68 12.95
C TYR A 184 -2.04 -5.00 12.43
N TRP A 185 -1.20 -5.68 13.21
CA TRP A 185 -0.67 -7.01 12.89
C TRP A 185 -1.75 -8.07 12.64
N GLY A 186 -2.93 -7.90 13.22
CA GLY A 186 -4.07 -8.78 12.96
C GLY A 186 -4.49 -8.82 11.49
N ILE A 187 -4.17 -7.80 10.67
CA ILE A 187 -4.49 -7.80 9.25
C ILE A 187 -3.77 -8.91 8.46
N VAL A 188 -2.61 -9.34 8.95
CA VAL A 188 -1.82 -10.45 8.38
C VAL A 188 -1.88 -11.70 9.26
N GLY A 189 -2.86 -11.79 10.18
CA GLY A 189 -3.07 -13.00 10.98
C GLY A 189 -2.16 -13.14 12.21
N GLU A 190 -1.33 -12.14 12.52
CA GLU A 190 -0.29 -12.23 13.54
C GLU A 190 -0.70 -11.56 14.87
N THR A 191 -0.13 -12.04 15.98
CA THR A 191 -0.40 -11.52 17.34
C THR A 191 0.88 -11.28 18.16
N PRO A 192 1.78 -10.36 17.72
CA PRO A 192 2.99 -10.08 18.47
C PRO A 192 2.68 -9.59 19.89
N SER A 193 3.61 -9.83 20.80
CA SER A 193 3.62 -9.26 22.15
C SER A 193 3.99 -7.77 22.13
N CYS A 194 3.74 -7.05 23.23
CA CYS A 194 4.21 -5.67 23.38
C CYS A 194 5.73 -5.55 23.22
N ARG A 195 6.49 -6.55 23.68
CA ARG A 195 7.95 -6.55 23.51
C ARG A 195 8.34 -6.67 22.04
N GLN A 196 7.63 -7.48 21.27
CA GLN A 196 7.93 -7.67 19.86
C GLN A 196 7.64 -6.40 19.08
N VAL A 197 6.47 -5.77 19.23
CA VAL A 197 6.12 -4.57 18.44
C VAL A 197 7.04 -3.37 18.64
N THR A 198 7.87 -3.36 19.69
CA THR A 198 8.87 -2.31 19.94
C THR A 198 10.29 -2.70 19.53
N GLN A 199 10.46 -3.80 18.79
CA GLN A 199 11.75 -4.24 18.24
C GLN A 199 11.75 -4.01 16.73
N GLY A 200 12.84 -3.46 16.17
CA GLY A 200 12.94 -3.20 14.73
C GLY A 200 12.60 -4.41 13.84
N ALA A 201 12.96 -5.63 14.26
CA ALA A 201 12.61 -6.86 13.53
C ALA A 201 11.09 -7.08 13.32
N TRP A 202 10.25 -6.38 14.09
CA TRP A 202 8.78 -6.40 14.06
C TRP A 202 8.21 -5.02 13.69
N ALA A 203 8.89 -4.30 12.80
CA ALA A 203 8.40 -3.04 12.28
C ALA A 203 6.97 -3.18 11.76
N TRP A 204 6.09 -2.25 12.17
CA TRP A 204 4.65 -2.38 11.96
C TRP A 204 4.08 -1.35 10.96
N SER A 205 4.95 -0.61 10.26
CA SER A 205 4.57 0.39 9.26
C SER A 205 3.79 -0.20 8.07
N ALA A 206 4.22 -1.35 7.55
CA ALA A 206 3.56 -2.01 6.42
C ALA A 206 2.18 -2.59 6.77
N VAL A 207 2.05 -3.18 7.97
CA VAL A 207 0.76 -3.69 8.46
C VAL A 207 -0.20 -2.56 8.84
N PHE A 208 0.30 -1.40 9.28
CA PHE A 208 -0.51 -0.20 9.45
C PHE A 208 -1.13 0.26 8.13
N VAL A 209 -0.32 0.45 7.07
CA VAL A 209 -0.84 0.84 5.74
C VAL A 209 -1.84 -0.21 5.23
N SER A 210 -1.50 -1.50 5.33
CA SER A 210 -2.41 -2.59 4.96
C SER A 210 -3.75 -2.54 5.70
N TRP A 211 -3.72 -2.24 7.00
CA TRP A 211 -4.92 -2.11 7.82
C TRP A 211 -5.76 -0.91 7.37
N VAL A 212 -5.16 0.27 7.16
CA VAL A 212 -5.87 1.47 6.68
C VAL A 212 -6.57 1.21 5.36
N LEU A 213 -5.86 0.63 4.38
CA LEU A 213 -6.42 0.33 3.06
C LEU A 213 -7.56 -0.70 3.15
N ARG A 214 -7.43 -1.73 3.99
CA ARG A 214 -8.53 -2.68 4.20
C ARG A 214 -9.75 -1.99 4.83
N LYS A 215 -9.54 -1.14 5.84
CA LYS A 215 -10.63 -0.43 6.51
C LYS A 215 -11.30 0.62 5.62
N ALA A 216 -10.58 1.17 4.64
CA ALA A 216 -11.14 2.03 3.60
C ALA A 216 -12.04 1.26 2.60
N GLY A 217 -12.02 -0.07 2.63
CA GLY A 217 -12.90 -0.94 1.86
C GLY A 217 -12.27 -1.56 0.61
N LEU A 218 -10.95 -1.49 0.46
CA LEU A 218 -10.28 -2.16 -0.66
C LEU A 218 -10.35 -3.67 -0.47
N ASP A 219 -10.73 -4.38 -1.53
CA ASP A 219 -10.73 -5.84 -1.59
C ASP A 219 -9.43 -6.41 -2.21
N GLU A 220 -9.28 -7.74 -2.20
CA GLU A 220 -8.07 -8.43 -2.71
C GLU A 220 -7.87 -8.29 -4.22
N ARG A 221 -8.88 -7.77 -4.96
CA ARG A 221 -8.73 -7.44 -6.38
C ARG A 221 -8.10 -6.07 -6.59
N GLN A 222 -8.10 -5.25 -5.53
CA GLN A 222 -7.63 -3.86 -5.53
C GLN A 222 -6.32 -3.67 -4.79
N PHE A 223 -6.13 -4.38 -3.68
CA PHE A 223 -4.91 -4.34 -2.88
C PHE A 223 -4.75 -5.63 -2.08
N LEU A 224 -3.54 -6.20 -2.10
CA LEU A 224 -3.16 -7.37 -1.31
C LEU A 224 -2.34 -6.90 -0.10
N THR A 225 -2.77 -7.32 1.08
CA THR A 225 -2.11 -6.94 2.34
C THR A 225 -0.75 -7.62 2.48
N GLY A 226 0.17 -6.97 3.19
CA GLY A 226 1.53 -7.45 3.37
C GLY A 226 2.17 -6.92 4.66
N GLN A 227 3.07 -7.72 5.21
CA GLN A 227 3.88 -7.36 6.38
C GLN A 227 5.17 -6.61 6.04
N SER A 228 5.47 -6.43 4.74
CA SER A 228 6.57 -5.62 4.24
C SER A 228 6.07 -4.70 3.15
N HIS A 229 6.60 -3.48 3.11
CA HIS A 229 6.27 -2.46 2.12
C HIS A 229 6.55 -2.94 0.69
N SER A 230 7.68 -3.62 0.49
CA SER A 230 8.10 -4.11 -0.84
C SER A 230 7.12 -5.13 -1.43
N MET A 231 6.33 -5.83 -0.62
CA MET A 231 5.34 -6.79 -1.14
C MET A 231 4.30 -6.10 -2.02
N TYR A 232 3.63 -5.06 -1.50
CA TYR A 232 2.57 -4.40 -2.26
C TYR A 232 3.10 -3.39 -3.29
N VAL A 233 4.33 -2.90 -3.13
CA VAL A 233 5.03 -2.16 -4.19
C VAL A 233 5.27 -3.06 -5.39
N VAL A 234 5.76 -4.28 -5.16
CA VAL A 234 5.98 -5.27 -6.23
C VAL A 234 4.65 -5.73 -6.84
N ASP A 235 3.62 -5.99 -6.03
CA ASP A 235 2.28 -6.33 -6.55
C ASP A 235 1.75 -5.27 -7.53
N ALA A 236 1.94 -3.98 -7.21
CA ALA A 236 1.52 -2.86 -8.06
C ALA A 236 2.43 -2.65 -9.27
N ARG A 237 3.75 -2.84 -9.11
CA ARG A 237 4.73 -2.76 -10.21
C ARG A 237 4.48 -3.83 -11.27
N ASP A 238 4.25 -5.06 -10.82
CA ASP A 238 4.13 -6.24 -11.69
C ASP A 238 2.69 -6.40 -12.23
N GLY A 239 1.74 -5.60 -11.73
CA GLY A 239 0.38 -5.53 -12.26
C GLY A 239 -0.43 -6.81 -12.05
N ILE A 240 -0.20 -7.53 -10.94
CA ILE A 240 -0.80 -8.85 -10.71
C ILE A 240 -2.30 -8.79 -10.37
N LEU A 241 -2.80 -7.60 -10.01
CA LEU A 241 -4.16 -7.40 -9.55
C LEU A 241 -5.13 -7.18 -10.72
N PRO A 242 -6.34 -7.77 -10.69
CA PRO A 242 -7.31 -7.59 -11.77
C PRO A 242 -7.99 -6.22 -11.77
N ARG A 243 -7.95 -5.46 -10.65
CA ARG A 243 -8.48 -4.10 -10.54
C ARG A 243 -7.58 -3.23 -9.63
N PRO A 244 -6.32 -3.01 -9.99
CA PRO A 244 -5.35 -2.39 -9.08
C PRO A 244 -5.84 -1.01 -8.60
N ALA A 245 -5.76 -0.77 -7.30
CA ALA A 245 -6.04 0.56 -6.72
C ALA A 245 -4.89 1.54 -6.95
N PHE A 246 -3.69 1.03 -7.19
CA PHE A 246 -2.47 1.81 -7.29
C PHE A 246 -1.64 1.42 -8.50
N ARG A 247 -1.00 2.41 -9.11
CA ARG A 247 0.08 2.23 -10.10
C ARG A 247 1.37 2.85 -9.60
N ILE A 248 2.51 2.37 -10.06
CA ILE A 248 3.80 2.95 -9.70
C ILE A 248 4.11 4.17 -10.59
N GLU A 249 4.50 5.27 -9.95
CA GLU A 249 5.03 6.47 -10.60
C GLU A 249 6.38 6.82 -9.97
N PRO A 250 7.50 6.77 -10.71
CA PRO A 250 8.81 7.17 -10.20
C PRO A 250 8.85 8.65 -9.82
N VAL A 251 9.65 9.02 -8.83
CA VAL A 251 9.97 10.44 -8.58
C VAL A 251 10.93 10.98 -9.67
N PRO A 252 10.94 12.30 -9.98
CA PRO A 252 10.22 13.39 -9.34
C PRO A 252 8.72 13.46 -9.70
N ALA A 253 7.87 13.38 -8.69
CA ALA A 253 6.41 13.35 -8.85
C ALA A 253 5.72 14.28 -7.84
N MET A 254 4.57 14.85 -8.21
CA MET A 254 3.74 15.61 -7.28
C MET A 254 2.69 14.68 -6.67
N PRO A 255 2.77 14.33 -5.37
CA PRO A 255 1.77 13.47 -4.74
C PRO A 255 0.42 14.17 -4.59
N ARG A 256 -0.61 13.42 -4.25
CA ARG A 256 -1.96 13.91 -3.95
C ARG A 256 -2.50 13.14 -2.74
N PRO A 257 -3.45 13.70 -1.97
CA PRO A 257 -4.10 12.96 -0.89
C PRO A 257 -4.61 11.59 -1.34
N GLY A 258 -4.36 10.56 -0.55
CA GLY A 258 -4.69 9.16 -0.82
C GLY A 258 -3.63 8.39 -1.64
N ASP A 259 -2.62 9.05 -2.21
CA ASP A 259 -1.44 8.37 -2.77
C ASP A 259 -0.56 7.82 -1.63
N ILE A 260 0.31 6.85 -1.91
CA ILE A 260 1.31 6.34 -0.98
C ILE A 260 2.70 6.68 -1.52
N ILE A 261 3.57 7.25 -0.70
CA ILE A 261 4.95 7.58 -1.05
C ILE A 261 5.88 6.55 -0.42
N CYS A 262 6.91 6.10 -1.14
CA CYS A 262 7.80 5.04 -0.68
C CYS A 262 9.27 5.38 -0.92
N ALA A 263 10.12 4.97 0.02
CA ALA A 263 11.57 5.07 -0.04
C ALA A 263 12.22 3.73 0.35
N GLY A 264 13.42 3.48 -0.17
CA GLY A 264 14.27 2.40 0.33
C GLY A 264 14.73 2.69 1.76
N ARG A 265 15.11 1.64 2.50
CA ARG A 265 15.62 1.75 3.87
C ARG A 265 16.82 0.84 4.13
N GLY A 266 17.54 1.13 5.22
CA GLY A 266 18.69 0.34 5.67
C GLY A 266 19.72 0.19 4.56
N ARG A 267 20.14 -1.05 4.29
CA ARG A 267 21.07 -1.38 3.21
C ARG A 267 20.63 -0.93 1.81
N ASP A 268 19.32 -0.79 1.58
CA ASP A 268 18.71 -0.44 0.29
C ASP A 268 18.23 1.03 0.28
N ARG A 269 18.71 1.87 1.21
CA ARG A 269 18.33 3.28 1.34
C ARG A 269 18.49 4.07 0.05
N TYR A 270 19.57 3.86 -0.70
CA TYR A 270 19.88 4.61 -1.91
C TYR A 270 19.54 3.83 -3.18
N LEU A 271 18.55 2.93 -3.12
CA LEU A 271 18.05 2.24 -4.28
C LEU A 271 17.47 3.25 -5.28
N GLU A 272 17.94 3.23 -6.53
CA GLU A 272 17.50 4.14 -7.59
C GLU A 272 16.56 3.48 -8.60
N ASP A 273 16.69 2.16 -8.81
CA ASP A 273 15.87 1.42 -9.76
C ASP A 273 14.74 0.66 -9.06
N ILE A 274 13.50 1.03 -9.40
CA ILE A 274 12.27 0.39 -8.92
C ILE A 274 12.20 -1.09 -9.37
N ALA A 275 12.84 -1.45 -10.48
CA ALA A 275 12.88 -2.83 -10.96
C ALA A 275 13.67 -3.76 -10.02
N GLU A 276 14.61 -3.22 -9.23
CA GLU A 276 15.43 -3.99 -8.29
C GLU A 276 14.70 -4.32 -6.97
N ILE A 277 13.52 -3.74 -6.73
CA ILE A 277 12.73 -4.01 -5.54
C ILE A 277 12.30 -5.49 -5.53
N GLY A 278 12.79 -6.25 -4.55
CA GLY A 278 12.45 -7.65 -4.34
C GLY A 278 11.24 -7.83 -3.44
N PHE A 279 10.34 -8.74 -3.82
CA PHE A 279 9.11 -9.02 -3.09
C PHE A 279 9.41 -9.48 -1.66
N GLY A 280 9.08 -8.64 -0.67
CA GLY A 280 9.26 -8.96 0.75
C GLY A 280 10.72 -9.09 1.18
N THR A 281 11.69 -8.66 0.37
CA THR A 281 13.13 -8.74 0.67
C THR A 281 13.79 -7.37 0.74
N THR A 282 13.34 -6.40 -0.07
CA THR A 282 13.84 -5.02 -0.02
C THR A 282 13.24 -4.29 1.19
N PRO A 283 14.06 -3.81 2.14
CA PRO A 283 13.60 -2.95 3.23
C PRO A 283 13.17 -1.60 2.66
N MET A 284 11.97 -1.18 3.03
CA MET A 284 11.36 0.04 2.53
C MET A 284 10.52 0.67 3.62
N HIS A 285 10.20 1.96 3.44
CA HIS A 285 9.17 2.63 4.23
C HIS A 285 8.19 3.28 3.27
N CYS A 286 6.91 3.28 3.64
CA CYS A 286 5.91 4.02 2.89
C CYS A 286 4.88 4.69 3.80
N ASP A 287 4.40 5.86 3.36
CA ASP A 287 3.44 6.68 4.08
C ASP A 287 2.28 7.11 3.19
N ILE A 288 1.11 7.31 3.80
CA ILE A 288 -0.12 7.72 3.13
C ILE A 288 -0.17 9.24 3.05
N VAL A 289 -0.18 9.80 1.86
CA VAL A 289 -0.31 11.26 1.67
C VAL A 289 -1.71 11.69 2.09
N VAL A 290 -1.80 12.69 2.98
CA VAL A 290 -3.08 13.20 3.49
C VAL A 290 -3.35 14.64 3.12
N ALA A 291 -2.30 15.44 2.90
CA ALA A 291 -2.44 16.81 2.41
C ALA A 291 -1.22 17.21 1.58
N VAL A 292 -1.42 18.18 0.71
CA VAL A 292 -0.35 18.80 -0.09
C VAL A 292 -0.61 20.29 -0.13
N ASP A 293 0.40 21.07 0.24
CA ASP A 293 0.40 22.53 0.16
C ASP A 293 1.47 22.96 -0.85
N PRO A 294 1.09 23.21 -2.12
CA PRO A 294 2.04 23.65 -3.14
C PRO A 294 2.63 25.03 -2.88
N ALA A 295 1.92 25.91 -2.15
CA ALA A 295 2.39 27.26 -1.87
C ALA A 295 3.46 27.26 -0.79
N ALA A 296 3.26 26.47 0.27
CA ALA A 296 4.27 26.21 1.29
C ALA A 296 5.35 25.22 0.83
N ARG A 297 5.14 24.54 -0.30
CA ARG A 297 5.98 23.46 -0.83
C ARG A 297 6.15 22.30 0.17
N VAL A 298 5.05 21.88 0.78
CA VAL A 298 5.03 20.80 1.78
C VAL A 298 4.03 19.72 1.39
N VAL A 299 4.43 18.47 1.54
CA VAL A 299 3.55 17.29 1.53
C VAL A 299 3.41 16.80 2.97
N ARG A 300 2.18 16.47 3.37
CA ARG A 300 1.91 15.80 4.65
C ARG A 300 1.53 14.35 4.38
N ALA A 301 2.28 13.43 4.97
CA ALA A 301 2.01 12.00 4.88
C ALA A 301 1.92 11.38 6.28
N ILE A 302 1.12 10.35 6.45
CA ILE A 302 0.95 9.63 7.72
C ILE A 302 1.47 8.20 7.57
N GLY A 303 2.33 7.84 8.50
CA GLY A 303 3.01 6.56 8.58
C GLY A 303 2.81 5.86 9.91
N GLY A 304 2.79 4.52 9.87
CA GLY A 304 2.96 3.70 11.05
C GLY A 304 4.44 3.53 11.38
N ASN A 305 4.77 3.31 12.65
CA ASN A 305 6.13 3.13 13.17
C ASN A 305 7.13 4.28 12.88
N VAL A 306 6.64 5.41 12.35
CA VAL A 306 7.46 6.61 12.12
C VAL A 306 7.71 7.26 13.47
N GLN A 307 8.99 7.34 13.84
CA GLN A 307 9.41 7.76 15.19
C GLN A 307 8.59 7.07 16.31
N GLN A 308 8.36 5.76 16.16
CA GLN A 308 7.79 4.88 17.20
C GLN A 308 6.35 5.27 17.57
N SER A 309 5.63 5.80 16.58
CA SER A 309 4.22 6.19 16.65
C SER A 309 3.55 6.05 15.29
N VAL A 310 2.23 6.27 15.22
CA VAL A 310 1.62 6.79 13.99
C VAL A 310 1.88 8.29 13.95
N SER A 311 2.69 8.73 12.99
CA SER A 311 3.15 10.12 12.90
C SER A 311 2.75 10.75 11.58
N MET A 312 2.54 12.06 11.59
CA MET A 312 2.46 12.87 10.38
C MET A 312 3.84 13.43 10.06
N GLU A 313 4.36 13.12 8.89
CA GLU A 313 5.57 13.72 8.35
C GLU A 313 5.21 14.95 7.51
N GLU A 314 5.82 16.09 7.82
CA GLU A 314 5.86 17.28 6.98
C GLU A 314 7.13 17.22 6.13
N ILE A 315 6.94 17.01 4.83
CA ILE A 315 7.98 16.70 3.86
C ILE A 315 8.13 17.89 2.92
N GLU A 316 9.32 18.48 2.86
CA GLU A 316 9.60 19.57 1.93
C GLU A 316 9.68 19.06 0.48
N LEU A 317 9.05 19.79 -0.45
CA LEU A 317 9.16 19.53 -1.88
C LEU A 317 10.45 20.13 -2.43
N GLY A 318 11.09 19.39 -3.35
CA GLY A 318 12.28 19.83 -4.06
C GLY A 318 12.03 21.03 -4.96
N ASP A 319 13.09 21.61 -5.53
CA ASP A 319 13.05 22.90 -6.26
C ASP A 319 12.20 22.89 -7.52
N SER A 320 11.90 21.70 -8.02
CA SER A 320 10.89 21.47 -9.07
C SER A 320 9.43 21.60 -8.59
N GLY A 321 9.20 21.79 -7.29
CA GLY A 321 7.87 21.72 -6.66
C GLY A 321 7.33 20.29 -6.56
N ARG A 322 8.20 19.28 -6.62
CA ARG A 322 7.84 17.85 -6.60
C ARG A 322 8.61 17.10 -5.51
N LEU A 323 8.10 15.94 -5.13
CA LEU A 323 8.81 14.98 -4.28
C LEU A 323 9.94 14.37 -5.11
N ASP A 324 11.13 14.22 -4.54
CA ASP A 324 12.30 13.61 -5.18
C ASP A 324 13.16 12.86 -4.14
N GLY A 325 14.18 12.16 -4.64
CA GLY A 325 15.09 11.34 -3.82
C GLY A 325 16.25 12.11 -3.19
N VAL A 326 16.36 13.43 -3.39
CA VAL A 326 17.54 14.22 -2.98
C VAL A 326 17.21 15.27 -1.92
N THR A 327 16.03 15.87 -1.97
CA THR A 327 15.64 16.98 -1.11
C THR A 327 15.56 16.57 0.34
N ASN A 328 15.01 15.38 0.62
CA ASN A 328 14.88 14.85 1.97
C ASN A 328 15.78 13.63 2.09
N SER A 329 17.10 13.79 2.03
CA SER A 329 18.05 12.67 1.99
C SER A 329 17.93 11.71 3.19
N HIS A 330 17.22 12.11 4.26
CA HIS A 330 16.88 11.22 5.38
C HIS A 330 16.00 10.06 4.92
N MET A 331 15.10 10.37 3.99
CA MET A 331 14.14 9.49 3.33
C MET A 331 14.21 9.78 1.82
N PRO A 332 15.20 9.21 1.10
CA PRO A 332 15.33 9.42 -0.34
C PRO A 332 14.15 8.73 -1.05
N TRP A 333 13.07 9.49 -1.24
CA TRP A 333 11.85 9.01 -1.88
C TRP A 333 12.15 8.47 -3.26
N LEU A 334 11.60 7.29 -3.57
CA LEU A 334 11.88 6.55 -4.80
C LEU A 334 10.66 6.55 -5.73
N LEU A 335 9.47 6.39 -5.16
CA LEU A 335 8.24 6.26 -5.95
C LEU A 335 7.00 6.77 -5.21
N VAL A 336 5.98 7.06 -6.00
CA VAL A 336 4.60 7.27 -5.57
C VAL A 336 3.78 6.08 -6.08
N MET A 337 3.13 5.35 -5.18
CA MET A 337 2.01 4.49 -5.53
C MET A 337 0.79 5.38 -5.73
N ARG A 338 0.53 5.73 -7.00
CA ARG A 338 -0.51 6.66 -7.41
C ARG A 338 -1.88 6.01 -7.28
N ASN A 339 -2.76 6.61 -6.50
CA ASN A 339 -4.10 6.11 -6.25
C ASN A 339 -5.04 6.42 -7.43
N ASP A 340 -5.67 5.37 -7.95
CA ASP A 340 -6.62 5.39 -9.08
C ASP A 340 -8.08 5.21 -8.67
N LEU A 341 -8.35 5.16 -7.37
CA LEU A 341 -9.69 5.13 -6.80
C LEU A 341 -10.33 6.52 -6.97
N GLN A 342 -11.58 6.50 -7.43
CA GLN A 342 -12.48 7.64 -7.38
C GLN A 342 -13.14 7.66 -6.02
#